data_AF-A0A2H0QKX6-F1
#
_entry.id   AF-A0A2H0QKX6-F1
#
_cell.length_a   1.000
_cell.length_b   1.000
_cell.length_c   1.000
_cell.angle_alpha   90.00
_cell.angle_beta   90.00
_cell.angle_gamma   90.00
#
_symmetry.space_group_name_H-M   'P 1'
#
loop_
_entity.id
_entity.type
_entity.pdbx_description
1 polymer ?
#
loop_
_entity_poly.entity_id
_entity_poly.type
_entity_poly.pdbx_seq_one_letter_code
_entity_poly.pdbx_strand_id
1 'polypeptide(L)'
;MINQNNWDSCFYRNDQQAKIAFISFGAEPASNDNGFKELYFVSLTNFDRDEEYFQQTFSDLEDAMTSLNQKYSHWTFIDPENKTASGCGSCEAH
;
A
#
# COMPACT_ATOMS: atom_id res chain seq x y z
N MET A 1 1.89 10.27 -5.68
CA MET A 1 1.31 9.04 -6.27
C MET A 1 2.33 7.94 -6.17
N ILE A 2 1.87 6.69 -6.12
CA ILE A 2 2.75 5.53 -5.94
C ILE A 2 3.49 5.25 -7.26
N ASN A 3 4.79 4.97 -7.17
CA ASN A 3 5.69 4.68 -8.28
C ASN A 3 6.83 3.73 -7.85
N GLN A 4 7.70 3.37 -8.80
CA GLN A 4 8.78 2.38 -8.59
C GLN A 4 9.72 2.69 -7.42
N ASN A 5 9.84 3.95 -7.01
CA ASN A 5 10.77 4.37 -5.95
C ASN A 5 10.13 4.47 -4.56
N ASN A 6 8.82 4.31 -4.43
CA ASN A 6 8.13 4.57 -3.17
C ASN A 6 6.92 3.65 -2.90
N TRP A 7 6.74 2.58 -3.68
CA TRP A 7 5.59 1.69 -3.60
C TRP A 7 5.50 0.90 -2.29
N ASP A 8 6.63 0.65 -1.65
CA ASP A 8 6.77 -0.11 -0.41
C ASP A 8 6.72 0.78 0.84
N SER A 9 6.93 2.09 0.70
CA SER A 9 6.89 3.06 1.80
C SER A 9 5.62 3.92 1.82
N CYS A 10 4.92 4.06 0.70
CA CYS A 10 3.75 4.94 0.55
C CYS A 10 2.41 4.21 0.57
N PHE A 11 1.34 4.97 0.84
CA PHE A 11 -0.03 4.46 0.80
C PHE A 11 -1.06 5.55 0.53
N TYR A 12 -2.26 5.13 0.14
CA TYR A 12 -3.44 5.99 0.06
C TYR A 12 -4.29 5.83 1.31
N ARG A 13 -4.84 6.94 1.82
CA ARG A 13 -5.60 6.99 3.08
C ARG A 13 -6.94 7.71 2.90
N ASN A 14 -8.01 7.10 3.40
CA ASN A 14 -9.33 7.69 3.48
C ASN A 14 -9.75 7.85 4.95
N ASP A 15 -9.73 9.09 5.42
CA ASP A 15 -10.11 9.44 6.79
C ASP A 15 -11.58 9.28 7.10
N GLN A 16 -12.46 9.43 6.11
CA GLN A 16 -13.91 9.28 6.31
C GLN A 16 -14.31 7.83 6.58
N GLN A 17 -13.58 6.89 5.99
CA GLN A 17 -13.86 5.45 6.10
C GLN A 17 -12.89 4.70 6.99
N ALA A 18 -11.91 5.38 7.59
CA ALA A 18 -10.81 4.79 8.34
C ALA A 18 -10.08 3.67 7.57
N LYS A 19 -9.80 3.89 6.29
CA LYS A 19 -9.20 2.90 5.37
C LYS A 19 -7.85 3.32 4.82
N ILE A 20 -6.97 2.35 4.62
CA ILE A 20 -5.73 2.53 3.87
C ILE A 20 -5.63 1.52 2.73
N ALA A 21 -5.03 1.95 1.61
CA ALA A 21 -4.72 1.11 0.47
C ALA A 21 -3.23 1.21 0.13
N PHE A 22 -2.55 0.06 0.01
CA PHE A 22 -1.10 -0.01 -0.14
C PHE A 22 -0.69 -1.25 -0.94
N ILE A 23 0.58 -1.32 -1.33
CA ILE A 23 1.19 -2.51 -1.93
C ILE A 23 2.01 -3.22 -0.87
N SER A 24 1.89 -4.54 -0.79
CA SER A 24 2.84 -5.40 -0.06
C SER A 24 3.49 -6.41 -1.01
N PHE A 25 4.59 -6.99 -0.57
CA PHE A 25 5.38 -7.96 -1.31
C PHE A 25 5.35 -9.32 -0.63
N GLY A 26 5.36 -10.37 -1.43
CA GLY A 26 5.52 -11.72 -0.95
C GLY A 26 5.88 -12.66 -2.08
N ALA A 27 5.68 -13.96 -1.85
CA ALA A 27 6.01 -14.97 -2.85
C ALA A 27 5.16 -16.22 -2.69
N GLU A 28 5.00 -16.96 -3.78
CA GLU A 28 4.40 -18.30 -3.81
C GLU A 28 5.43 -19.35 -4.27
N PRO A 29 5.34 -20.62 -3.83
CA PRO A 29 6.19 -21.68 -4.35
C PRO A 29 6.04 -21.81 -5.87
N ALA A 30 7.15 -21.95 -6.59
CA ALA A 30 7.12 -22.21 -8.02
C ALA A 30 6.73 -23.67 -8.29
N SER A 31 5.81 -23.91 -9.22
CA SER A 31 5.29 -25.27 -9.49
C SER A 31 6.33 -26.21 -10.14
N ASN A 32 7.47 -25.68 -10.60
CA ASN A 32 8.37 -26.38 -11.53
C ASN A 32 9.81 -26.46 -11.03
N ASP A 33 10.14 -25.77 -9.93
CA ASP A 33 11.50 -25.64 -9.42
C ASP A 33 11.44 -25.43 -7.91
N ASN A 34 12.49 -25.79 -7.17
CA ASN A 34 12.61 -25.52 -5.72
C ASN A 34 12.76 -24.01 -5.38
N GLY A 35 12.12 -23.14 -6.16
CA GLY A 35 12.18 -21.69 -6.06
C GLY A 35 10.86 -21.06 -5.64
N PHE A 36 10.89 -19.74 -5.52
CA PHE A 36 9.74 -18.91 -5.22
C PHE A 36 9.47 -17.97 -6.38
N LYS A 37 8.20 -17.69 -6.63
CA LYS A 37 7.73 -16.67 -7.56
C LYS A 37 7.28 -15.45 -6.77
N GLU A 38 7.85 -14.31 -7.10
CA GLU A 38 7.52 -13.02 -6.50
C GLU A 38 6.08 -12.60 -6.81
N LEU A 39 5.43 -11.99 -5.82
CA LEU A 39 4.07 -11.49 -5.91
C LEU A 39 3.96 -10.12 -5.24
N TYR A 40 3.10 -9.28 -5.80
CA TYR A 40 2.73 -7.97 -5.28
C TYR A 40 1.24 -7.99 -4.95
N PHE A 41 0.89 -7.51 -3.76
CA PHE A 41 -0.49 -7.51 -3.28
C PHE A 41 -0.96 -6.08 -3.10
N VAL A 42 -2.05 -5.72 -3.77
CA VAL A 42 -2.78 -4.48 -3.51
C VAL A 42 -3.83 -4.78 -2.46
N SER A 43 -3.61 -4.29 -1.23
CA SER A 43 -4.50 -4.51 -0.09
C SER A 43 -5.27 -3.25 0.27
N LEU A 44 -6.50 -3.45 0.76
CA LEU A 44 -7.32 -2.43 1.40
C LEU A 44 -7.64 -2.90 2.82
N THR A 45 -7.21 -2.14 3.81
CA THR A 45 -7.41 -2.47 5.23
C THR A 45 -8.01 -1.29 5.98
N ASN A 46 -8.33 -1.50 7.26
CA ASN A 46 -8.49 -0.40 8.20
C ASN A 46 -7.13 0.24 8.56
N PHE A 47 -7.14 1.28 9.41
CA PHE A 47 -5.93 2.00 9.81
C PHE A 47 -4.92 1.14 10.57
N ASP A 48 -5.40 0.23 11.42
CA ASP A 48 -4.55 -0.63 12.25
C ASP A 48 -4.01 -1.86 11.51
N ARG A 49 -4.48 -2.09 10.28
CA ARG A 49 -4.11 -3.22 9.40
C ARG A 49 -4.46 -4.60 9.96
N ASP A 50 -5.37 -4.69 10.93
CA ASP A 50 -5.86 -5.94 11.50
C ASP A 50 -7.13 -6.46 10.81
N GLU A 51 -7.81 -5.61 10.03
CA GLU A 51 -8.95 -5.99 9.20
C GLU A 51 -8.65 -5.76 7.71
N GLU A 52 -8.61 -6.84 6.93
CA GLU A 52 -8.47 -6.79 5.47
C GLU A 52 -9.84 -6.88 4.80
N TYR A 53 -10.19 -5.85 4.03
CA TYR A 53 -11.45 -5.80 3.28
C TYR A 53 -11.30 -6.35 1.86
N PHE A 54 -10.12 -6.22 1.28
CA PHE A 54 -9.84 -6.63 -0.08
C PHE A 54 -8.33 -6.82 -0.28
N GLN A 55 -7.98 -7.82 -1.08
CA GLN A 55 -6.63 -8.04 -1.57
C GLN A 55 -6.69 -8.49 -3.03
N GLN A 56 -5.75 -7.99 -3.84
CA GLN A 56 -5.56 -8.45 -5.21
C GLN A 56 -4.09 -8.73 -5.48
N THR A 57 -3.82 -9.91 -6.03
CA THR A 57 -2.46 -10.38 -6.34
C THR A 57 -2.06 -10.04 -7.76
N PHE A 58 -0.81 -9.64 -7.94
CA PHE A 58 -0.16 -9.34 -9.21
C PHE A 58 1.21 -10.02 -9.25
N SER A 59 1.62 -10.46 -10.44
CA SER A 59 2.99 -10.96 -10.68
C SER A 59 3.96 -9.87 -11.13
N ASP A 60 3.45 -8.67 -11.38
CA ASP A 60 4.20 -7.53 -11.89
C ASP A 60 3.92 -6.29 -11.03
N LEU A 61 4.97 -5.56 -10.70
CA LEU A 61 4.88 -4.38 -9.84
C LEU A 61 4.19 -3.21 -10.56
N GLU A 62 4.41 -3.04 -11.87
CA GLU A 62 3.79 -1.99 -12.67
C GLU A 62 2.28 -2.17 -12.73
N ASP A 63 1.81 -3.40 -12.89
CA ASP A 63 0.38 -3.72 -12.83
C ASP A 63 -0.23 -3.42 -11.45
N ALA A 64 0.47 -3.79 -10.37
CA ALA A 64 0.01 -3.51 -9.00
C ALA A 64 -0.09 -2.00 -8.74
N MET A 65 0.95 -1.23 -9.10
CA MET A 65 0.96 0.23 -8.99
C MET A 65 -0.14 0.87 -9.83
N THR A 66 -0.33 0.40 -11.05
CA THR A 66 -1.39 0.89 -11.95
C THR A 66 -2.76 0.65 -11.33
N SER A 67 -3.02 -0.56 -10.83
CA SER A 67 -4.29 -0.90 -10.18
C SER A 67 -4.56 -0.04 -8.96
N LEU A 68 -3.57 0.12 -8.08
CA LEU A 68 -3.70 0.90 -6.85
C LEU A 68 -3.91 2.39 -7.14
N ASN A 69 -3.12 2.97 -8.05
CA ASN A 69 -3.26 4.37 -8.45
C ASN A 69 -4.61 4.63 -9.13
N GLN A 70 -5.07 3.75 -10.02
CA GLN A 70 -6.38 3.91 -10.67
C GLN A 70 -7.53 3.87 -9.66
N LYS A 71 -7.47 2.97 -8.69
CA LYS A 71 -8.55 2.80 -7.69
C LYS A 71 -8.54 3.89 -6.63
N TYR A 72 -7.37 4.29 -6.12
CA TYR A 72 -7.28 5.07 -4.87
C TYR A 72 -6.54 6.41 -4.99
N SER A 73 -6.12 6.85 -6.18
CA SER A 73 -5.44 8.16 -6.35
C SER A 73 -6.29 9.38 -5.96
N HIS A 74 -7.60 9.21 -5.80
CA HIS A 74 -8.52 10.22 -5.29
C HIS A 74 -8.49 10.35 -3.75
N TRP A 75 -7.77 9.48 -3.04
CA TRP A 75 -7.55 9.54 -1.58
C TRP A 75 -6.28 10.33 -1.24
N THR A 76 -6.10 10.63 0.05
CA THR A 76 -4.90 11.30 0.54
C THR A 76 -3.69 10.39 0.35
N PHE A 77 -2.70 10.84 -0.41
CA PHE A 77 -1.43 10.16 -0.58
C PHE A 77 -0.51 10.46 0.61
N ILE A 78 0.04 9.41 1.24
CA ILE A 78 0.97 9.51 2.36
C ILE A 78 2.31 8.88 1.94
N ASP A 79 3.37 9.67 2.05
CA ASP A 79 4.76 9.29 1.81
C ASP A 79 5.57 9.65 3.08
N PRO A 80 5.84 8.68 3.97
CA PRO A 80 6.56 8.92 5.22
C PRO A 80 8.03 9.32 5.01
N GLU A 81 8.64 8.93 3.89
CA GLU A 81 10.05 9.22 3.58
C GLU A 81 10.20 10.66 3.09
N ASN A 82 9.19 11.16 2.39
CA ASN A 82 9.11 12.54 1.96
C ASN A 82 8.36 13.39 3.00
N LYS A 83 9.07 13.77 4.07
CA LYS A 83 8.59 14.63 5.19
C LYS A 83 8.22 16.08 4.80
N THR A 84 7.65 16.30 3.62
CA THR A 84 7.05 17.59 3.22
C THR A 84 5.54 17.62 3.44
N ALA A 85 4.89 16.49 3.73
CA ALA A 85 3.49 16.44 4.14
C ALA A 85 3.36 16.57 5.67
N SER A 86 3.10 17.80 6.12
CA SER A 86 2.67 18.23 7.46
C SER A 86 2.08 17.11 8.35
N GLY A 87 2.91 16.53 9.21
CA GLY A 87 2.52 15.49 10.15
C GLY A 87 2.71 15.93 11.60
N CYS A 88 1.57 16.10 12.30
CA CYS A 88 1.39 16.16 13.75
C CYS A 88 1.92 17.39 14.51
N GLY A 89 1.21 18.51 14.39
CA GLY A 89 1.25 19.58 15.39
C GLY A 89 0.05 19.49 16.32
N SER A 90 0.16 18.67 17.39
CA SER A 90 -0.50 18.82 18.71
C SER A 90 -0.65 17.46 19.42
N CYS A 91 0.47 16.88 19.85
CA CYS A 91 0.44 15.98 21.00
C CYS A 91 0.90 16.79 22.22
N GLU A 92 0.04 17.66 22.73
CA GLU A 92 0.17 18.15 24.10
C GLU A 92 -0.40 17.05 25.01
N ALA A 93 0.49 16.24 25.57
CA ALA A 93 0.14 15.41 26.71
C ALA A 93 0.12 16.33 27.95
N HIS A 94 -1.00 16.35 28.66
CA HIS A 94 -1.19 17.05 29.92
C HIS A 94 -1.19 16.06 31.09
#